data_AF-A0AAD9ZXH3-F1
#
_entry.id   AF-A0AAD9ZXH3-F1
#
_cell.length_a   1.000
_cell.length_b   1.000
_cell.length_c   1.000
_cell.angle_alpha   90.00
_cell.angle_beta   90.00
_cell.angle_gamma   90.00
#
_symmetry.space_group_name_H-M   'P 1'
#
loop_
_entity.id
_entity.type
_entity.pdbx_description
1 polymer ?
#
loop_
_entity_poly.entity_id
_entity_poly.type
_entity_poly.pdbx_seq_one_letter_code
_entity_poly.pdbx_strand_id
1 'polypeptide(L)'
;MDVKKAGSSLDSLISSFNTRIAELQELVIARNMSPASSTADLSAIDAAVKAMELQVQAIKDRLREEIQAIPKAKKLIDASLRQQRILQNMSAHVSSHVPQRMPMMNFNTTSCFLPEASKQEPDCRSLKPEEPAALPKEKKGRSPPPLRFITSDELDSLSSYMKGRLTLEKVNAAISDMASYAETNAQLISAPKKKLAENVWEKALELRDIATTEAVKGKHFFLEMDIKGPSLKLDNTGKAILTVLRHLGRISETRIGPHRVIILLKPQ
;
A
#
# COMPACT_ATOMS: atom_id res chain seq x y z
N MET A 1 27.17 7.34 79.75
CA MET A 1 26.59 6.64 78.58
C MET A 1 25.96 7.71 77.71
N ASP A 2 26.58 8.02 76.58
CA ASP A 2 26.20 9.16 75.73
C ASP A 2 24.79 9.00 75.13
N VAL A 3 23.94 9.99 75.37
CA VAL A 3 22.57 10.09 74.85
C VAL A 3 22.51 9.90 73.33
N LYS A 4 23.55 10.34 72.61
CA LYS A 4 23.69 10.16 71.16
C LYS A 4 23.84 8.69 70.73
N LYS A 5 24.53 7.87 71.52
CA LYS A 5 24.73 6.43 71.25
C LYS A 5 23.45 5.63 71.51
N ALA A 6 22.68 6.05 72.52
CA ALA A 6 21.35 5.49 72.78
C ALA A 6 20.35 5.87 71.67
N GLY A 7 20.39 7.11 71.17
CA GLY A 7 19.59 7.56 70.03
C GLY A 7 19.86 6.76 68.75
N SER A 8 21.14 6.59 68.38
CA SER A 8 21.51 5.77 67.21
C SER A 8 21.11 4.30 67.32
N SER A 9 21.09 3.75 68.54
CA SER A 9 20.64 2.38 68.79
C SER A 9 19.13 2.23 68.62
N LEU A 10 18.36 3.25 68.99
CA LEU A 10 16.91 3.27 68.82
C LEU A 10 16.55 3.43 67.33
N ASP A 11 17.23 4.32 66.60
CA ASP A 11 17.00 4.51 65.17
C ASP A 11 17.32 3.26 64.35
N SER A 12 18.39 2.54 64.71
CA SER A 12 18.72 1.24 64.11
C SER A 12 17.64 0.18 64.38
N LEU A 13 17.05 0.18 65.58
CA LEU A 13 15.98 -0.74 65.94
C LEU A 13 14.69 -0.42 65.17
N ILE A 14 14.32 0.86 65.10
CA ILE A 14 13.17 1.34 64.32
C ILE A 14 13.33 0.97 62.85
N SER A 15 14.53 1.18 62.30
CA SER A 15 14.84 0.80 60.90
C SER A 15 14.69 -0.70 60.69
N SER A 16 15.23 -1.52 61.60
CA SER A 16 15.07 -2.99 61.54
C SER A 16 13.60 -3.44 61.63
N PHE A 17 12.81 -2.80 62.49
CA PHE A 17 11.37 -3.06 62.56
C PHE A 17 10.65 -2.67 61.28
N ASN A 18 10.96 -1.50 60.71
CA ASN A 18 10.38 -1.06 59.44
C ASN A 18 10.73 -1.99 58.29
N THR A 19 11.97 -2.47 58.21
CA THR A 19 12.36 -3.50 57.23
C THR A 19 11.53 -4.76 57.41
N ARG A 20 11.37 -5.24 58.64
CA ARG A 20 10.60 -6.44 58.93
C ARG A 20 9.10 -6.28 58.65
N ILE A 21 8.57 -5.08 58.87
CA ILE A 21 7.20 -4.71 58.50
C ILE A 21 7.04 -4.73 56.98
N ALA A 22 8.00 -4.15 56.23
CA ALA A 22 7.97 -4.16 54.76
C ALA A 22 8.05 -5.59 54.20
N GLU A 23 8.96 -6.41 54.71
CA GLU A 23 9.06 -7.84 54.35
C GLU A 23 7.74 -8.57 54.62
N LEU A 24 7.12 -8.32 55.77
CA LEU A 24 5.84 -8.94 56.11
C LEU A 24 4.70 -8.46 55.20
N GLN A 25 4.70 -7.19 54.81
CA GLN A 25 3.75 -6.65 53.83
C GLN A 25 3.92 -7.34 52.47
N GLU A 26 5.15 -7.50 51.98
CA GLU A 26 5.43 -8.22 50.72
C GLU A 26 4.96 -9.68 50.79
N LEU A 27 5.25 -10.37 51.88
CA LEU A 27 4.80 -11.75 52.09
C LEU A 27 3.28 -11.86 52.15
N VAL A 28 2.59 -10.88 52.75
CA VAL A 28 1.12 -10.83 52.78
C VAL A 28 0.56 -10.59 51.38
N ILE A 29 1.15 -9.71 50.58
CA ILE A 29 0.76 -9.49 49.18
C ILE A 29 0.94 -10.78 48.38
N ALA A 30 2.10 -11.43 48.49
CA ALA A 30 2.39 -12.70 47.83
C ALA A 30 1.44 -13.83 48.26
N ARG A 31 1.08 -13.89 49.55
CA ARG A 31 0.10 -14.86 50.07
C ARG A 31 -1.32 -14.58 49.59
N ASN A 32 -1.70 -13.31 49.48
CA ASN A 32 -3.02 -12.88 49.06
C ASN A 32 -3.24 -12.97 47.54
N MET A 33 -2.16 -13.17 46.76
CA MET A 33 -2.25 -13.65 45.38
C MET A 33 -2.77 -15.09 45.37
N SER A 34 -4.08 -15.27 45.58
CA SER A 34 -4.71 -16.58 45.47
C SER A 34 -4.56 -17.13 44.06
N PRO A 35 -4.02 -18.35 43.87
CA PRO A 35 -3.83 -18.95 42.55
C PRO A 35 -5.11 -19.02 41.72
N ALA A 36 -6.28 -19.04 42.36
CA ALA A 36 -7.56 -19.15 41.66
C ALA A 36 -8.03 -17.83 41.02
N SER A 37 -7.63 -16.67 41.53
CA SER A 37 -8.10 -15.36 41.03
C SER A 37 -7.04 -14.58 40.26
N SER A 38 -5.75 -14.64 40.65
CA SER A 38 -4.71 -13.79 40.05
C SER A 38 -3.94 -14.44 38.90
N THR A 39 -4.00 -15.77 38.75
CA THR A 39 -3.27 -16.48 37.68
C THR A 39 -3.81 -16.17 36.29
N ALA A 40 -5.12 -15.95 36.15
CA ALA A 40 -5.74 -15.54 34.89
C ALA A 40 -5.23 -14.15 34.46
N ASP A 41 -5.21 -13.18 35.39
CA ASP A 41 -4.74 -11.82 35.11
C ASP A 41 -3.24 -11.79 34.80
N LEU A 42 -2.42 -12.53 35.55
CA LEU A 42 -0.98 -12.63 35.28
C LEU A 42 -0.69 -13.32 33.94
N SER A 43 -1.45 -14.36 33.59
CA SER A 43 -1.35 -15.02 32.28
C SER A 43 -1.77 -14.07 31.14
N ALA A 44 -2.82 -13.27 31.35
CA ALA A 44 -3.24 -12.25 30.39
C ALA A 44 -2.17 -11.18 30.19
N ILE A 45 -1.51 -10.73 31.27
CA ILE A 45 -0.39 -9.80 31.21
C ILE A 45 0.81 -10.42 30.48
N ASP A 46 1.19 -11.66 30.79
CA ASP A 46 2.26 -12.38 30.10
C ASP A 46 1.99 -12.52 28.60
N ALA A 47 0.76 -12.89 28.24
CA ALA A 47 0.33 -12.96 26.84
C ALA A 47 0.40 -11.60 26.13
N ALA A 48 -0.04 -10.52 26.80
CA ALA A 48 0.04 -9.16 26.26
C ALA A 48 1.49 -8.71 26.08
N VAL A 49 2.38 -8.99 27.03
CA VAL A 49 3.81 -8.67 26.94
C VAL A 49 4.45 -9.43 25.78
N LYS A 50 4.22 -10.75 25.67
CA LYS A 50 4.72 -11.55 24.55
C LYS A 50 4.20 -11.05 23.20
N ALA A 51 2.94 -10.64 23.13
CA ALA A 51 2.38 -10.06 21.91
C ALA A 51 3.08 -8.74 21.54
N MET A 52 3.35 -7.86 22.52
CA MET A 52 4.11 -6.63 22.29
C MET A 52 5.55 -6.91 21.85
N GLU A 53 6.24 -7.88 22.46
CA GLU A 53 7.60 -8.29 22.07
C GLU A 53 7.65 -8.76 20.62
N LEU A 54 6.69 -9.58 20.19
CA LEU A 54 6.57 -10.03 18.81
C LEU A 54 6.30 -8.87 17.85
N GLN A 55 5.45 -7.92 18.22
CA GLN A 55 5.19 -6.72 17.41
C GLN A 55 6.44 -5.85 17.26
N VAL A 56 7.18 -5.61 18.34
CA VAL A 56 8.44 -4.86 18.32
C VAL A 56 9.47 -5.56 17.44
N GLN A 57 9.57 -6.88 17.54
CA GLN A 57 10.47 -7.66 16.69
C GLN A 57 10.10 -7.54 15.21
N ALA A 58 8.80 -7.63 14.86
CA ALA A 58 8.33 -7.43 13.49
C ALA A 58 8.60 -6.01 12.96
N ILE A 59 8.50 -4.98 13.79
CA ILE A 59 8.86 -3.61 13.43
C ILE A 59 10.36 -3.50 13.16
N LYS A 60 11.19 -4.12 14.02
CA LYS A 60 12.65 -4.13 13.86
C LYS A 60 13.09 -4.76 12.55
N ASP A 61 12.42 -5.85 12.15
CA ASP A 61 12.72 -6.55 10.91
C ASP A 61 12.33 -5.72 9.68
N ARG A 62 11.15 -5.10 9.68
CA ARG A 62 10.75 -4.14 8.61
C ARG A 62 11.71 -2.96 8.50
N LEU A 63 12.10 -2.37 9.64
CA LEU A 63 13.04 -1.25 9.64
C LEU A 63 14.39 -1.65 9.03
N ARG A 64 14.87 -2.88 9.32
CA ARG A 64 16.09 -3.42 8.72
C ARG A 64 15.96 -3.56 7.20
N GLU A 65 14.82 -4.07 6.72
CA GLU A 65 14.54 -4.18 5.28
C GLU A 65 14.54 -2.81 4.60
N GLU A 66 13.88 -1.82 5.20
CA GLU A 66 13.87 -0.44 4.69
C GLU A 66 15.27 0.18 4.66
N ILE A 67 16.07 0.02 5.72
CA ILE A 67 17.46 0.49 5.78
C ILE A 67 18.29 -0.13 4.63
N GLN A 68 18.08 -1.40 4.31
CA GLN A 68 18.75 -2.07 3.20
C GLN A 68 18.21 -1.68 1.83
N ALA A 69 16.94 -1.25 1.72
CA ALA A 69 16.32 -0.81 0.48
C ALA A 69 16.73 0.61 0.08
N ILE A 70 16.88 1.53 1.04
CA ILE A 70 17.29 2.93 0.81
C ILE A 70 18.55 3.07 -0.08
N PRO A 71 19.68 2.38 0.16
CA PRO A 71 20.86 2.53 -0.69
C PRO A 71 20.64 2.00 -2.11
N LYS A 72 19.80 0.98 -2.29
CA LYS A 72 19.43 0.48 -3.63
C LYS A 72 18.63 1.55 -4.38
N ALA A 73 17.67 2.19 -3.72
CA ALA A 73 16.90 3.29 -4.29
C ALA A 73 17.80 4.50 -4.65
N LYS A 74 18.76 4.87 -3.78
CA LYS A 74 19.73 5.93 -4.08
C LYS A 74 20.57 5.61 -5.33
N LYS A 75 21.09 4.39 -5.45
CA LYS A 75 21.84 3.96 -6.65
C LYS A 75 21.00 4.04 -7.92
N LEU A 76 19.72 3.70 -7.84
CA LEU A 76 18.79 3.81 -8.97
C LEU A 76 18.54 5.26 -9.38
N ILE A 77 18.36 6.16 -8.41
CA ILE A 77 18.23 7.61 -8.66
C ILE A 77 19.50 8.14 -9.34
N ASP A 78 20.69 7.78 -8.84
CA ASP A 78 21.96 8.20 -9.43
C ASP A 78 22.12 7.70 -10.87
N ALA A 79 21.73 6.45 -11.14
CA ALA A 79 21.74 5.88 -12.49
C ALA A 79 20.76 6.61 -13.43
N SER A 80 19.56 6.92 -12.94
CA SER A 80 18.54 7.66 -13.69
C SER A 80 19.00 9.09 -14.01
N LEU A 81 19.61 9.79 -13.04
CA LEU A 81 20.16 11.13 -13.25
C LEU A 81 21.29 11.13 -14.30
N ARG A 82 22.13 10.07 -14.31
CA ARG A 82 23.15 9.91 -15.36
C ARG A 82 22.51 9.75 -16.74
N GLN A 83 21.49 8.90 -16.87
CA GLN A 83 20.74 8.72 -18.12
C GLN A 83 20.06 10.02 -18.57
N GLN A 84 19.44 10.76 -17.65
CA GLN A 84 18.83 12.05 -17.94
C GLN A 84 19.86 13.05 -18.47
N ARG A 85 21.04 13.15 -17.86
CA ARG A 85 22.10 14.05 -18.33
C ARG A 85 22.59 13.68 -19.74
N ILE A 86 22.74 12.38 -20.02
CA ILE A 86 23.08 11.90 -21.37
C ILE A 86 22.02 12.32 -22.38
N LEU A 87 20.74 12.11 -22.07
CA LEU A 87 19.63 12.51 -22.95
C LEU A 87 19.54 14.02 -23.13
N GLN A 88 19.79 14.81 -22.09
CA GLN A 88 19.86 16.27 -22.20
C GLN A 88 21.00 16.70 -23.12
N ASN A 89 22.20 16.14 -22.94
CA ASN A 89 23.34 16.42 -23.81
C ASN A 89 23.06 16.01 -25.27
N MET A 90 22.46 14.83 -25.48
CA MET A 90 22.04 14.39 -26.81
C MET A 90 21.02 15.36 -27.39
N SER A 91 19.98 15.76 -26.65
CA SER A 91 18.97 16.71 -27.14
C SER A 91 19.57 18.07 -27.51
N ALA A 92 20.59 18.53 -26.78
CA ALA A 92 21.30 19.78 -27.06
C ALA A 92 22.21 19.71 -28.30
N HIS A 93 22.61 18.51 -28.73
CA HIS A 93 23.53 18.31 -29.86
C HIS A 93 22.88 17.63 -31.08
N VAL A 94 21.68 17.06 -30.93
CA VAL A 94 20.90 16.45 -32.01
C VAL A 94 20.29 17.54 -32.91
N SER A 95 19.99 18.72 -32.38
CA SER A 95 19.46 19.85 -33.16
C SER A 95 20.49 20.50 -34.11
N SER A 96 21.79 20.22 -33.98
CA SER A 96 22.82 20.76 -34.89
C SER A 96 23.18 19.84 -36.06
N HIS A 97 22.70 18.59 -36.09
CA HIS A 97 23.14 17.59 -37.09
C HIS A 97 22.02 16.75 -37.72
N VAL A 98 20.75 17.10 -37.56
CA VAL A 98 19.67 16.46 -38.32
C VAL A 98 19.31 17.35 -39.51
N PRO A 99 19.69 16.99 -40.75
CA PRO A 99 19.20 17.67 -41.94
C PRO A 99 17.68 17.53 -41.95
N GLN A 100 17.00 18.67 -41.95
CA GLN A 100 15.55 18.77 -42.07
C GLN A 100 15.12 18.23 -43.44
N ARG A 101 14.96 16.91 -43.57
CA ARG A 101 14.38 16.29 -44.75
C ARG A 101 12.86 16.37 -44.62
N MET A 102 12.29 17.35 -45.31
CA MET A 102 10.84 17.44 -45.51
C MET A 102 10.30 16.17 -46.19
N PRO A 103 9.04 15.81 -45.92
CA PRO A 103 8.44 14.56 -46.34
C PRO A 103 7.91 14.67 -47.78
N MET A 104 8.36 13.77 -48.66
CA MET A 104 7.61 13.47 -49.88
C MET A 104 7.64 11.98 -50.22
N MET A 105 6.42 11.53 -50.52
CA MET A 105 6.06 10.43 -51.41
C MET A 105 6.20 8.99 -50.92
N ASN A 106 5.02 8.44 -50.58
CA ASN A 106 4.53 7.12 -50.95
C ASN A 106 5.34 6.43 -52.05
N PHE A 107 5.87 5.23 -51.78
CA PHE A 107 5.86 4.13 -52.74
C PHE A 107 5.84 2.79 -52.01
N ASN A 108 4.81 2.00 -52.31
CA ASN A 108 4.66 0.61 -51.93
C ASN A 108 5.55 -0.28 -52.82
N THR A 109 5.91 -1.45 -52.28
CA THR A 109 6.20 -2.71 -53.00
C THR A 109 7.53 -2.76 -53.80
N THR A 110 8.44 -3.64 -53.38
CA THR A 110 9.05 -4.74 -54.19
C THR A 110 10.45 -5.15 -53.65
N SER A 111 10.51 -6.37 -53.09
CA SER A 111 11.54 -7.42 -53.24
C SER A 111 13.04 -7.09 -53.35
N CYS A 112 13.81 -7.74 -52.44
CA CYS A 112 15.13 -8.38 -52.59
C CYS A 112 16.35 -7.52 -52.98
N PHE A 113 17.41 -7.56 -52.18
CA PHE A 113 18.56 -8.45 -52.39
C PHE A 113 19.65 -8.14 -51.36
N LEU A 114 20.07 -9.17 -50.63
CA LEU A 114 21.35 -9.26 -49.91
C LEU A 114 22.48 -9.43 -50.93
N PRO A 115 23.69 -8.93 -50.64
CA PRO A 115 24.88 -9.70 -51.00
C PRO A 115 25.67 -10.15 -49.76
N GLU A 116 26.00 -11.44 -49.80
CA GLU A 116 26.78 -12.21 -48.83
C GLU A 116 28.26 -12.30 -49.26
N ALA A 117 29.08 -12.81 -48.33
CA ALA A 117 30.48 -13.26 -48.42
C ALA A 117 31.54 -12.24 -47.92
N SER A 118 32.50 -12.58 -47.06
CA SER A 118 33.21 -13.87 -46.91
C SER A 118 33.92 -14.00 -45.55
N LYS A 119 33.61 -15.11 -44.84
CA LYS A 119 34.49 -16.10 -44.17
C LYS A 119 35.76 -15.66 -43.41
N GLN A 120 35.81 -15.97 -42.10
CA GLN A 120 36.74 -16.97 -41.52
C GLN A 120 36.40 -17.28 -40.05
N GLU A 121 36.06 -18.55 -39.81
CA GLU A 121 36.09 -19.33 -38.55
C GLU A 121 37.18 -20.40 -38.77
N PRO A 122 37.92 -20.91 -37.74
CA PRO A 122 37.29 -21.78 -36.74
C PRO A 122 37.92 -21.75 -35.32
N ASP A 123 37.17 -22.12 -34.28
CA ASP A 123 37.38 -23.39 -33.56
C ASP A 123 36.31 -23.59 -32.46
N CYS A 124 35.75 -24.80 -32.45
CA CYS A 124 34.63 -25.24 -31.63
C CYS A 124 35.11 -25.77 -30.27
N ARG A 125 34.48 -25.35 -29.17
CA ARG A 125 34.34 -26.24 -27.99
C ARG A 125 32.96 -26.12 -27.35
N SER A 126 32.15 -27.13 -27.65
CA SER A 126 30.86 -27.45 -27.04
C SER A 126 30.98 -27.65 -25.54
N LEU A 127 30.17 -26.94 -24.75
CA LEU A 127 29.62 -27.40 -23.47
C LEU A 127 28.20 -26.83 -23.33
N LYS A 128 27.19 -27.71 -23.29
CA LYS A 128 25.81 -27.38 -22.89
C LYS A 128 25.80 -26.81 -21.47
N PRO A 129 24.88 -25.87 -21.18
CA PRO A 129 23.84 -26.23 -20.20
C PRO A 129 22.42 -25.69 -20.56
N GLU A 130 21.47 -26.63 -20.54
CA GLU A 130 20.21 -26.58 -19.77
C GLU A 130 19.35 -25.30 -19.77
N GLU A 131 18.20 -25.43 -20.46
CA GLU A 131 16.98 -24.63 -20.34
C GLU A 131 16.44 -24.63 -18.89
N PRO A 132 16.02 -23.49 -18.31
CA PRO A 132 14.58 -23.24 -18.26
C PRO A 132 14.11 -21.78 -18.41
N ALA A 133 12.96 -21.71 -19.08
CA ALA A 133 11.83 -20.83 -18.80
C ALA A 133 11.97 -19.35 -19.18
N ALA A 134 11.49 -19.07 -20.39
CA ALA A 134 10.96 -17.80 -20.81
C ALA A 134 10.05 -17.16 -19.74
N LEU A 135 10.49 -16.01 -19.22
CA LEU A 135 9.65 -15.09 -18.46
C LEU A 135 8.51 -14.60 -19.36
N PRO A 136 7.23 -14.82 -18.99
CA PRO A 136 6.11 -14.33 -19.77
C PRO A 136 5.99 -12.82 -19.60
N LYS A 137 6.19 -12.12 -20.72
CA LYS A 137 5.79 -10.74 -21.03
C LYS A 137 4.79 -10.15 -20.03
N GLU A 138 5.23 -9.13 -19.28
CA GLU A 138 4.38 -8.25 -18.49
C GLU A 138 3.30 -7.62 -19.38
N LYS A 139 2.07 -8.13 -19.28
CA LYS A 139 0.92 -7.45 -19.86
C LYS A 139 0.54 -6.29 -18.93
N LYS A 140 1.06 -5.12 -19.27
CA LYS A 140 0.47 -3.77 -19.04
C LYS A 140 -0.33 -3.69 -17.72
N GLY A 141 0.41 -3.64 -16.61
CA GLY A 141 -0.16 -3.37 -15.30
C GLY A 141 -1.01 -2.10 -15.36
N ARG A 142 -2.31 -2.25 -15.12
CA ARG A 142 -3.20 -1.10 -14.93
C ARG A 142 -2.63 -0.32 -13.73
N SER A 143 -2.32 0.96 -13.93
CA SER A 143 -1.76 1.84 -12.90
C SER A 143 -2.56 1.71 -11.59
N PRO A 144 -1.97 1.85 -10.39
CA PRO A 144 -2.73 1.83 -9.14
C PRO A 144 -3.92 2.81 -9.16
N PRO A 145 -5.00 2.53 -8.42
CA PRO A 145 -6.16 3.41 -8.37
C PRO A 145 -5.75 4.80 -7.85
N PRO A 146 -6.34 5.88 -8.39
CA PRO A 146 -6.00 7.23 -7.98
C PRO A 146 -6.43 7.47 -6.53
N LEU A 147 -5.45 7.54 -5.63
CA LEU A 147 -5.60 7.88 -4.21
C LEU A 147 -5.36 9.37 -4.03
N ARG A 148 -6.41 10.18 -4.16
CA ARG A 148 -6.33 11.62 -3.92
C ARG A 148 -7.12 12.00 -2.68
N PHE A 149 -6.40 12.07 -1.56
CA PHE A 149 -6.93 12.59 -0.31
C PHE A 149 -7.37 14.04 -0.47
N ILE A 150 -8.36 14.42 0.34
CA ILE A 150 -8.89 15.76 0.44
C ILE A 150 -8.11 16.50 1.53
N THR A 151 -7.80 17.78 1.29
CA THR A 151 -7.21 18.68 2.29
C THR A 151 -8.30 19.37 3.12
N SER A 152 -7.93 19.92 4.28
CA SER A 152 -8.85 20.73 5.10
C SER A 152 -9.49 21.85 4.27
N ASP A 153 -8.67 22.52 3.45
CA ASP A 153 -9.08 23.68 2.67
C ASP A 153 -10.09 23.32 1.58
N GLU A 154 -9.89 22.17 0.91
CA GLU A 154 -10.85 21.65 -0.07
C GLU A 154 -12.17 21.29 0.61
N LEU A 155 -12.15 20.73 1.82
CA LEU A 155 -13.36 20.39 2.57
C LEU A 155 -14.09 21.63 3.13
N ASP A 156 -13.34 22.65 3.54
CA ASP A 156 -13.87 23.91 4.10
C ASP A 156 -14.37 24.87 3.01
N SER A 157 -13.89 24.72 1.77
CA SER A 157 -14.43 25.44 0.61
C SER A 157 -15.86 25.03 0.23
N LEU A 158 -16.31 23.86 0.71
CA LEU A 158 -17.66 23.36 0.45
C LEU A 158 -18.69 24.11 1.30
N SER A 159 -19.89 24.25 0.76
CA SER A 159 -21.01 24.79 1.51
C SER A 159 -21.33 23.94 2.75
N SER A 160 -21.69 24.63 3.85
CA SER A 160 -22.01 23.98 5.13
C SER A 160 -23.08 22.88 4.99
N TYR A 161 -24.04 23.05 4.08
CA TYR A 161 -25.09 22.06 3.83
C TYR A 161 -24.56 20.76 3.18
N MET A 162 -23.47 20.80 2.40
CA MET A 162 -22.87 19.59 1.81
C MET A 162 -21.89 18.90 2.76
N LYS A 163 -21.15 19.69 3.54
CA LYS A 163 -20.23 19.19 4.56
C LYS A 163 -20.99 18.50 5.70
N GLY A 164 -22.13 19.07 6.13
CA GLY A 164 -22.93 18.53 7.22
C GLY A 164 -22.09 18.30 8.48
N ARG A 165 -22.07 17.06 8.98
CA ARG A 165 -21.23 16.63 10.12
C ARG A 165 -20.01 15.80 9.71
N LEU A 166 -19.56 15.91 8.46
CA LEU A 166 -18.42 15.15 7.94
C LEU A 166 -17.10 15.74 8.43
N THR A 167 -16.25 14.87 8.96
CA THR A 167 -14.88 15.19 9.32
C THR A 167 -13.93 14.77 8.20
N LEU A 168 -12.80 15.48 8.08
CA LEU A 168 -11.76 15.19 7.09
C LEU A 168 -11.29 13.73 7.15
N GLU A 169 -11.09 13.22 8.36
CA GLU A 169 -10.69 11.85 8.63
C GLU A 169 -11.67 10.83 8.04
N LYS A 170 -12.98 11.04 8.19
CA LYS A 170 -14.01 10.13 7.67
C LYS A 170 -14.03 10.11 6.15
N VAL A 171 -13.86 11.28 5.53
CA VAL A 171 -13.83 11.39 4.07
C VAL A 171 -12.56 10.73 3.51
N ASN A 172 -11.40 10.97 4.12
CA ASN A 172 -10.13 10.38 3.69
C ASN A 172 -10.07 8.86 3.94
N ALA A 173 -10.64 8.37 5.05
CA ALA A 173 -10.78 6.93 5.29
C ALA A 173 -11.69 6.27 4.25
N ALA A 174 -12.80 6.92 3.86
CA ALA A 174 -13.66 6.42 2.79
C ALA A 174 -12.95 6.37 1.42
N ILE A 175 -12.08 7.34 1.10
CA ILE A 175 -11.26 7.32 -0.13
C ILE A 175 -10.34 6.10 -0.14
N SER A 176 -9.71 5.77 0.99
CA SER A 176 -8.86 4.57 1.11
C SER A 176 -9.65 3.29 0.88
N ASP A 177 -10.84 3.16 1.49
CA ASP A 177 -11.74 2.02 1.27
C ASP A 177 -12.13 1.89 -0.22
N MET A 178 -12.48 3.02 -0.87
CA MET A 178 -12.86 3.05 -2.29
C MET A 178 -11.73 2.63 -3.22
N ALA A 179 -10.51 3.07 -2.94
CA ALA A 179 -9.34 2.65 -3.71
C ALA A 179 -9.08 1.16 -3.55
N SER A 180 -9.23 0.62 -2.33
CA SER A 180 -9.11 -0.82 -2.09
C SER A 180 -10.13 -1.62 -2.90
N TYR A 181 -11.41 -1.19 -2.95
CA TYR A 181 -12.43 -1.89 -3.76
C TYR A 181 -12.10 -1.86 -5.25
N ALA A 182 -11.69 -0.70 -5.75
CA ALA A 182 -11.34 -0.55 -7.15
C ALA A 182 -10.09 -1.36 -7.51
N GLU A 183 -9.13 -1.51 -6.60
CA GLU A 183 -7.97 -2.38 -6.76
C GLU A 183 -8.37 -3.86 -6.79
N THR A 184 -9.19 -4.31 -5.82
CA THR A 184 -9.66 -5.70 -5.80
C THR A 184 -10.43 -6.05 -7.08
N ASN A 185 -11.28 -5.15 -7.57
CA ASN A 185 -12.02 -5.38 -8.80
C ASN A 185 -11.11 -5.34 -10.04
N ALA A 186 -10.13 -4.44 -10.09
CA ALA A 186 -9.14 -4.42 -11.17
C ALA A 186 -8.32 -5.72 -11.19
N GLN A 187 -7.94 -6.24 -10.03
CA GLN A 187 -7.25 -7.52 -9.89
C GLN A 187 -8.13 -8.68 -10.37
N LEU A 188 -9.42 -8.73 -9.97
CA LEU A 188 -10.38 -9.74 -10.43
C LEU A 188 -10.57 -9.74 -11.95
N ILE A 189 -10.64 -8.56 -12.57
CA ILE A 189 -10.74 -8.41 -14.03
C ILE A 189 -9.47 -8.95 -14.73
N SER A 190 -8.30 -8.78 -14.11
CA SER A 190 -7.01 -9.23 -14.66
C SER A 190 -6.68 -10.70 -14.38
N ALA A 191 -7.31 -11.29 -13.36
CA ALA A 191 -6.99 -12.63 -12.87
C ALA A 191 -7.45 -13.73 -13.86
N PRO A 192 -6.59 -14.73 -14.14
CA PRO A 192 -6.97 -15.86 -14.99
C PRO A 192 -7.88 -16.87 -14.25
N LYS A 193 -8.80 -17.50 -15.00
CA LYS A 193 -9.77 -18.53 -14.55
C LYS A 193 -9.21 -19.56 -13.55
N LYS A 194 -7.96 -19.97 -13.73
CA LYS A 194 -7.31 -21.05 -12.95
C LYS A 194 -7.02 -20.68 -11.49
N LYS A 195 -7.16 -19.40 -11.09
CA LYS A 195 -6.78 -18.90 -9.76
C LYS A 195 -7.97 -18.44 -8.91
N LEU A 196 -9.21 -18.59 -9.39
CA LEU A 196 -10.39 -18.02 -8.74
C LEU A 196 -11.38 -19.13 -8.35
N ALA A 197 -11.97 -19.01 -7.15
CA ALA A 197 -13.09 -19.84 -6.72
C ALA A 197 -14.35 -19.53 -7.56
N GLU A 198 -15.26 -20.49 -7.69
CA GLU A 198 -16.42 -20.42 -8.60
C GLU A 198 -17.29 -19.16 -8.39
N ASN A 199 -17.62 -18.84 -7.14
CA ASN A 199 -18.39 -17.63 -6.77
C ASN A 199 -17.66 -16.32 -7.11
N VAL A 200 -16.32 -16.33 -7.07
CA VAL A 200 -15.48 -15.16 -7.38
C VAL A 200 -15.30 -15.03 -8.90
N TRP A 201 -15.34 -16.16 -9.61
CA TRP A 201 -15.27 -16.21 -11.06
C TRP A 201 -16.52 -15.64 -11.73
N GLU A 202 -17.72 -15.95 -11.23
CA GLU A 202 -18.97 -15.35 -11.72
C GLU A 202 -18.96 -13.82 -11.58
N LYS A 203 -18.58 -13.33 -10.40
CA LYS A 203 -18.41 -11.89 -10.15
C LYS A 203 -17.36 -11.25 -11.08
N ALA A 204 -16.25 -11.95 -11.33
CA ALA A 204 -15.22 -11.46 -12.26
C ALA A 204 -15.74 -11.40 -13.71
N LEU A 205 -16.65 -12.29 -14.10
CA LEU A 205 -17.29 -12.28 -15.41
C LEU A 205 -18.22 -11.06 -15.56
N GLU A 206 -19.07 -10.80 -14.57
CA GLU A 206 -19.92 -9.60 -14.52
C GLU A 206 -19.09 -8.31 -14.58
N LEU A 207 -18.01 -8.24 -13.81
CA LEU A 207 -17.10 -7.08 -13.80
C LEU A 207 -16.41 -6.88 -15.17
N ARG A 208 -16.08 -7.96 -15.90
CA ARG A 208 -15.50 -7.86 -17.25
C ARG A 208 -16.52 -7.36 -18.28
N ASP A 209 -17.76 -7.81 -18.19
CA ASP A 209 -18.83 -7.37 -19.09
C ASP A 209 -19.10 -5.87 -18.87
N ILE A 210 -19.16 -5.44 -17.61
CA ILE A 210 -19.25 -4.02 -17.25
C ILE A 210 -18.03 -3.26 -17.77
N ALA A 211 -16.80 -3.76 -17.54
CA ALA A 211 -15.55 -3.11 -17.98
C ALA A 211 -15.40 -2.97 -19.50
N THR A 212 -16.15 -3.76 -20.29
CA THR A 212 -16.17 -3.68 -21.76
C THR A 212 -16.98 -2.47 -22.25
N THR A 213 -17.83 -1.89 -21.40
CA THR A 213 -18.61 -0.69 -21.70
C THR A 213 -17.70 0.55 -21.81
N GLU A 214 -17.81 1.31 -22.89
CA GLU A 214 -16.96 2.47 -23.21
C GLU A 214 -16.89 3.52 -22.09
N ALA A 215 -17.92 3.66 -21.26
CA ALA A 215 -17.95 4.61 -20.15
C ALA A 215 -16.91 4.32 -19.04
N VAL A 216 -16.62 3.04 -18.79
CA VAL A 216 -15.78 2.53 -17.68
C VAL A 216 -14.48 1.87 -18.16
N LYS A 217 -14.35 1.68 -19.48
CA LYS A 217 -13.19 1.08 -20.12
C LYS A 217 -11.90 1.79 -19.72
N GLY A 218 -10.94 1.03 -19.17
CA GLY A 218 -9.65 1.55 -18.75
C GLY A 218 -9.62 2.34 -17.43
N LYS A 219 -10.77 2.60 -16.78
CA LYS A 219 -10.85 3.35 -15.52
C LYS A 219 -10.97 2.44 -14.29
N HIS A 220 -10.59 2.91 -13.11
CA HIS A 220 -10.80 2.17 -11.87
C HIS A 220 -12.23 2.37 -11.39
N PHE A 221 -12.95 1.28 -11.14
CA PHE A 221 -14.35 1.35 -10.73
C PHE A 221 -14.68 0.26 -9.72
N PHE A 222 -15.73 0.50 -8.96
CA PHE A 222 -16.34 -0.48 -8.06
C PHE A 222 -17.86 -0.36 -8.10
N LEU A 223 -18.55 -1.43 -7.71
CA LEU A 223 -20.00 -1.47 -7.70
C LEU A 223 -20.54 -1.03 -6.35
N GLU A 224 -21.78 -0.54 -6.33
CA GLU A 224 -22.49 -0.25 -5.07
C GLU A 224 -22.54 -1.47 -4.13
N MET A 225 -22.65 -2.68 -4.68
CA MET A 225 -22.66 -3.94 -3.92
C MET A 225 -21.31 -4.28 -3.27
N ASP A 226 -20.22 -3.66 -3.72
CA ASP A 226 -18.87 -3.87 -3.18
C ASP A 226 -18.63 -3.04 -1.91
N ILE A 227 -19.48 -2.05 -1.64
CA ILE A 227 -19.39 -1.18 -0.47
C ILE A 227 -19.79 -1.95 0.78
N LYS A 228 -18.81 -2.52 1.46
CA LYS A 228 -18.99 -3.29 2.71
C LYS A 228 -18.06 -2.83 3.84
N GLY A 229 -17.47 -1.64 3.70
CA GLY A 229 -16.37 -1.17 4.52
C GLY A 229 -16.78 -0.64 5.88
N PRO A 230 -15.83 -0.58 6.83
CA PRO A 230 -16.07 0.11 8.09
C PRO A 230 -16.22 1.63 7.89
N SER A 231 -15.50 2.23 6.94
CA SER A 231 -15.46 3.68 6.74
C SER A 231 -16.44 4.16 5.66
N LEU A 232 -16.61 3.38 4.59
CA LEU A 232 -17.62 3.64 3.57
C LEU A 232 -18.82 2.67 3.68
N LYS A 233 -19.99 3.20 4.04
CA LYS A 233 -21.28 2.50 4.11
C LYS A 233 -22.34 3.24 3.31
N LEU A 234 -23.41 2.57 2.89
CA LEU A 234 -24.53 3.19 2.16
C LEU A 234 -25.59 3.84 3.09
N ASP A 235 -25.15 4.31 4.25
CA ASP A 235 -25.97 5.07 5.18
C ASP A 235 -26.07 6.55 4.75
N ASN A 236 -26.78 7.36 5.54
CA ASN A 236 -26.89 8.80 5.28
C ASN A 236 -25.50 9.48 5.25
N THR A 237 -24.56 9.02 6.08
CA THR A 237 -23.20 9.55 6.13
C THR A 237 -22.44 9.23 4.85
N GLY A 238 -22.41 7.98 4.40
CA GLY A 238 -21.71 7.64 3.17
C GLY A 238 -22.36 8.19 1.91
N LYS A 239 -23.70 8.36 1.87
CA LYS A 239 -24.36 9.13 0.80
C LYS A 239 -23.87 10.58 0.75
N ALA A 240 -23.70 11.23 1.91
CA ALA A 240 -23.12 12.56 1.98
C ALA A 240 -21.66 12.58 1.49
N ILE A 241 -20.84 11.59 1.89
CA ILE A 241 -19.45 11.44 1.43
C ILE A 241 -19.39 11.30 -0.10
N LEU A 242 -20.20 10.42 -0.70
CA LEU A 242 -20.24 10.26 -2.16
C LEU A 242 -20.66 11.55 -2.87
N THR A 243 -21.59 12.31 -2.28
CA THR A 243 -22.04 13.59 -2.83
C THR A 243 -20.90 14.62 -2.81
N VAL A 244 -20.15 14.71 -1.71
CA VAL A 244 -18.97 15.57 -1.58
C VAL A 244 -17.88 15.17 -2.59
N LEU A 245 -17.55 13.88 -2.66
CA LEU A 245 -16.53 13.36 -3.58
C LEU A 245 -16.90 13.59 -5.05
N ARG A 246 -18.19 13.54 -5.38
CA ARG A 246 -18.69 13.88 -6.71
C ARG A 246 -18.52 15.37 -7.01
N HIS A 247 -18.83 16.24 -6.04
CA HIS A 247 -18.68 17.69 -6.21
C HIS A 247 -17.21 18.09 -6.42
N LEU A 248 -16.29 17.45 -5.67
CA LEU A 248 -14.84 17.64 -5.81
C LEU A 248 -14.24 16.94 -7.04
N GLY A 249 -15.06 16.33 -7.90
CA GLY A 249 -14.62 15.66 -9.13
C GLY A 249 -13.70 14.47 -8.89
N ARG A 250 -13.78 13.82 -7.71
CA ARG A 250 -12.98 12.63 -7.38
C ARG A 250 -13.62 11.36 -7.93
N ILE A 251 -14.95 11.35 -8.00
CA ILE A 251 -15.73 10.23 -8.52
C ILE A 251 -16.79 10.65 -9.53
N SER A 252 -17.12 9.72 -10.42
CA SER A 252 -18.31 9.81 -11.28
C SER A 252 -19.15 8.54 -11.11
N GLU A 253 -20.45 8.69 -11.28
CA GLU A 253 -21.41 7.59 -11.15
C GLU A 253 -22.09 7.36 -12.49
N THR A 254 -22.13 6.10 -12.92
CA THR A 254 -22.82 5.67 -14.13
C THR A 254 -23.64 4.43 -13.84
N ARG A 255 -24.86 4.35 -14.39
CA ARG A 255 -25.67 3.14 -14.33
C ARG A 255 -25.42 2.29 -15.57
N ILE A 256 -25.05 1.03 -15.37
CA ILE A 256 -24.83 0.06 -16.44
C ILE A 256 -25.72 -1.15 -16.11
N GLY A 257 -26.84 -1.27 -16.83
CA GLY A 257 -27.86 -2.29 -16.55
C GLY A 257 -28.44 -2.16 -15.13
N PRO A 258 -28.50 -3.25 -14.34
CA PRO A 258 -28.96 -3.21 -12.96
C PRO A 258 -27.91 -2.66 -11.98
N HIS A 259 -26.66 -2.47 -12.41
CA HIS A 259 -25.57 -2.10 -11.53
C HIS A 259 -25.30 -0.59 -11.52
N ARG A 260 -25.20 -0.04 -10.31
CA ARG A 260 -24.69 1.30 -10.07
C ARG A 260 -23.17 1.24 -9.95
N VAL A 261 -22.48 1.86 -10.90
CA VAL A 261 -21.01 1.81 -11.02
C VAL A 261 -20.42 3.15 -10.60
N ILE A 262 -19.48 3.12 -9.66
CA ILE A 262 -18.74 4.29 -9.20
C ILE A 262 -17.33 4.23 -9.78
N ILE A 263 -16.96 5.27 -10.51
CA ILE A 263 -15.70 5.38 -11.25
C ILE A 263 -14.80 6.39 -10.54
N LEU A 264 -13.58 5.97 -10.23
CA LEU A 264 -12.54 6.85 -9.69
C LEU A 264 -11.89 7.63 -10.85
N LEU A 265 -11.93 8.96 -10.76
CA LEU A 265 -11.37 9.85 -11.77
C LEU A 265 -9.88 10.09 -11.50
N LYS A 266 -9.08 10.09 -12.57
CA LYS A 266 -7.66 10.49 -12.51
C LYS A 266 -7.55 12.02 -12.65
N PRO A 267 -6.54 12.66 -12.03
CA PRO A 267 -6.26 14.07 -12.29
C PRO A 267 -5.95 14.27 -13.79
N GLN A 268 -6.50 15.34 -14.36
CA GLN A 268 -6.08 15.88 -15.65
C GLN A 268 -4.74 16.61 -15.50
#